data_AF-A0A067T5Q7-F1
#
_entry.id   AF-A0A067T5Q7-F1
#
_cell.length_a   1.000
_cell.length_b   1.000
_cell.length_c   1.000
_cell.angle_alpha   90.00
_cell.angle_beta   90.00
_cell.angle_gamma   90.00
#
_symmetry.space_group_name_H-M   'P 1'
#
loop_
_entity.id
_entity.type
_entity.pdbx_description
1 polymer ?
#
loop_
_entity_poly.entity_id
_entity_poly.type
_entity_poly.pdbx_seq_one_letter_code
_entity_poly.pdbx_strand_id
1 'polypeptide(L)'
;MSPYFFQYGQGVIVDANGPGRIHLLSYGANQASNTAHIGTITTASEGKTRFIISHSYDYTKFAFFWDGAGEAVSGLGQQPFNQAVGKSWEEATCADYNTNAFATRDVTAATTDAVTRDNLVTCFIIPVDTV
;
A
#
# COMPACT_ATOMS: atom_id res chain seq x y z
N MET A 1 20.48 -11.00 6.15
CA MET A 1 19.91 -10.32 4.97
C MET A 1 18.77 -9.44 5.44
N SER A 2 18.75 -8.17 5.06
CA SER A 2 17.64 -7.28 5.39
C SER A 2 16.40 -7.70 4.59
N PRO A 3 15.19 -7.71 5.20
CA PRO A 3 13.96 -8.04 4.47
C PRO A 3 13.69 -7.00 3.39
N TYR A 4 13.29 -7.43 2.20
CA TYR A 4 12.83 -6.53 1.11
C TYR A 4 11.30 -6.58 1.00
N PHE A 5 10.69 -5.54 0.42
CA PHE A 5 9.23 -5.48 0.23
C PHE A 5 8.67 -6.64 -0.62
N PHE A 6 9.45 -7.14 -1.57
CA PHE A 6 9.03 -8.12 -2.57
C PHE A 6 9.60 -9.52 -2.27
N GLN A 7 9.47 -9.97 -1.03
CA GLN A 7 9.87 -11.32 -0.60
C GLN A 7 8.68 -12.11 -0.07
N TYR A 8 8.70 -13.43 -0.26
CA TYR A 8 7.67 -14.31 0.29
C TYR A 8 7.60 -14.15 1.82
N GLY A 9 6.39 -13.93 2.34
CA GLY A 9 6.16 -13.69 3.77
C GLY A 9 6.53 -12.29 4.27
N GLN A 10 6.99 -11.39 3.40
CA GLN A 10 7.21 -9.98 3.71
C GLN A 10 6.08 -9.16 3.04
N GLY A 11 5.11 -8.72 3.85
CA GLY A 11 4.06 -7.80 3.42
C GLY A 11 4.29 -6.40 3.99
N VAL A 12 3.54 -5.42 3.47
CA VAL A 12 3.45 -4.10 4.10
C VAL A 12 2.23 -4.11 5.01
N ILE A 13 2.42 -3.68 6.25
CA ILE A 13 1.31 -3.47 7.19
C ILE A 13 1.06 -1.98 7.27
N VAL A 14 -0.20 -1.59 7.18
CA VAL A 14 -0.66 -0.21 7.40
C VAL A 14 -1.66 -0.21 8.55
N ASP A 15 -1.40 0.61 9.55
CA ASP A 15 -2.30 0.86 10.65
C ASP A 15 -2.90 2.26 10.47
N ALA A 16 -4.22 2.34 10.26
CA ALA A 16 -4.94 3.59 10.10
C ALA A 16 -5.96 3.79 11.23
N ASN A 17 -6.16 5.03 11.65
CA ASN A 17 -7.17 5.38 12.65
C ASN A 17 -8.36 6.09 12.00
N GLY A 18 -9.57 5.65 12.37
CA GLY A 18 -10.82 6.23 11.89
C GLY A 18 -11.26 5.74 10.52
N PRO A 19 -12.45 6.19 10.06
CA PRO A 19 -13.00 5.77 8.78
C PRO A 19 -12.22 6.41 7.63
N GLY A 20 -12.18 5.68 6.51
CA GLY A 20 -11.44 6.10 5.32
C GLY A 20 -11.14 4.94 4.38
N ARG A 21 -10.21 5.14 3.46
CA ARG A 21 -9.81 4.14 2.49
C ARG A 21 -8.31 4.19 2.19
N ILE A 22 -7.74 3.01 1.96
CA ILE A 22 -6.41 2.88 1.37
C ILE A 22 -6.58 2.85 -0.15
N HIS A 23 -5.89 3.75 -0.83
CA HIS A 23 -5.66 3.68 -2.26
C HIS A 23 -4.35 2.93 -2.52
N LEU A 24 -4.36 1.99 -3.45
CA LEU A 24 -3.20 1.19 -3.82
C LEU A 24 -3.03 1.20 -5.34
N LEU A 25 -1.80 1.46 -5.78
CA LEU A 25 -1.34 1.40 -7.16
C LEU A 25 -0.22 0.36 -7.23
N SER A 26 -0.37 -0.65 -8.07
CA SER A 26 0.68 -1.58 -8.46
C SER A 26 1.13 -1.23 -9.88
N TYR A 27 2.41 -0.90 -10.05
CA TYR A 27 2.92 -0.34 -11.31
C TYR A 27 4.40 -0.68 -11.50
N GLY A 28 4.93 -0.38 -12.70
CA GLY A 28 6.18 -0.97 -13.14
C GLY A 28 6.02 -2.48 -13.39
N ALA A 29 6.70 -3.02 -14.39
CA ALA A 29 6.40 -4.37 -14.83
C ALA A 29 7.65 -5.18 -15.11
N ASN A 30 7.60 -6.45 -14.71
CA ASN A 30 8.56 -7.46 -15.16
C ASN A 30 8.29 -7.92 -16.61
N GLN A 31 7.08 -7.68 -17.11
CA GLN A 31 6.66 -7.99 -18.48
C GLN A 31 6.07 -6.75 -19.16
N ALA A 32 6.45 -6.48 -20.41
CA ALA A 32 6.06 -5.27 -21.14
C ALA A 32 4.53 -5.08 -21.30
N SER A 33 3.74 -6.13 -21.15
CA SER A 33 2.28 -6.11 -21.29
C SER A 33 1.52 -5.73 -20.01
N ASN A 34 2.17 -5.66 -18.85
CA ASN A 34 1.45 -5.41 -17.60
C ASN A 34 1.11 -3.93 -17.50
N THR A 35 -0.20 -3.64 -17.58
CA THR A 35 -0.75 -2.31 -17.34
C THR A 35 -0.78 -2.06 -15.83
N ALA A 36 -0.56 -0.82 -15.40
CA ALA A 36 -0.67 -0.47 -13.98
C ALA A 36 -2.09 -0.77 -13.47
N HIS A 37 -2.21 -1.18 -12.21
CA HIS A 37 -3.49 -1.46 -11.57
C HIS A 37 -3.68 -0.55 -10.38
N ILE A 38 -4.83 0.11 -10.30
CA ILE A 38 -5.20 0.98 -9.19
C ILE A 38 -6.47 0.45 -8.53
N GLY A 39 -6.59 0.57 -7.22
CA GLY A 39 -7.87 0.33 -6.56
C GLY A 39 -7.85 0.69 -5.10
N THR A 40 -9.01 0.52 -4.47
CA THR A 40 -9.25 0.98 -3.11
C THR A 40 -9.82 -0.10 -2.21
N ILE A 41 -9.55 0.05 -0.91
CA ILE A 41 -10.21 -0.70 0.17
C ILE A 41 -10.64 0.28 1.24
N THR A 42 -11.92 0.22 1.58
CA THR A 42 -12.57 1.16 2.51
C THR A 42 -12.82 0.49 3.86
N THR A 43 -12.67 1.24 4.95
CA THR A 43 -13.09 0.89 6.30
C THR A 43 -14.03 1.97 6.84
N ALA A 44 -15.10 1.54 7.52
CA ALA A 44 -16.00 2.42 8.25
C ALA A 44 -15.70 2.44 9.76
N SER A 45 -14.66 1.73 10.22
CA SER A 45 -14.31 1.66 11.63
C SER A 45 -13.90 3.02 12.16
N GLU A 46 -14.48 3.46 13.27
CA GLU A 46 -14.05 4.66 14.00
C GLU A 46 -12.75 4.44 14.78
N GLY A 47 -12.39 3.18 15.02
CA GLY A 47 -11.17 2.79 15.73
C GLY A 47 -10.00 2.56 14.80
N LYS A 48 -9.06 1.74 15.27
CA LYS A 48 -7.89 1.33 14.50
C LYS A 48 -8.26 0.23 13.50
N THR A 49 -7.87 0.40 12.24
CA THR A 49 -7.96 -0.63 11.20
C THR A 49 -6.55 -1.02 10.75
N ARG A 50 -6.27 -2.32 10.67
CA ARG A 50 -5.03 -2.84 10.08
C ARG A 50 -5.28 -3.35 8.67
N PHE A 51 -4.45 -2.89 7.75
CA PHE A 51 -4.38 -3.36 6.38
C PHE A 51 -3.08 -4.12 6.16
N ILE A 52 -3.14 -5.19 5.38
CA ILE A 52 -1.97 -5.84 4.80
C ILE A 52 -2.00 -5.64 3.29
N ILE A 53 -0.93 -5.04 2.77
CA ILE A 53 -0.66 -4.95 1.35
C ILE A 53 0.29 -6.11 1.01
N SER A 54 -0.25 -7.06 0.27
CA SER A 54 0.50 -8.09 -0.46
C SER A 54 0.88 -7.54 -1.84
N HIS A 55 1.92 -8.08 -2.45
CA HIS A 55 2.37 -7.67 -3.79
C HIS A 55 2.16 -8.81 -4.78
N SER A 56 1.87 -8.48 -6.04
CA SER A 56 1.98 -9.44 -7.14
C SER A 56 3.40 -9.42 -7.69
N TYR A 57 3.95 -10.59 -7.99
CA TYR A 57 5.28 -10.77 -8.61
C TYR A 57 5.37 -10.21 -10.03
N ASP A 58 4.24 -9.83 -10.62
CA ASP A 58 4.16 -9.23 -11.95
C ASP A 58 4.60 -7.75 -11.98
N TYR A 59 4.57 -7.09 -10.82
CA TYR A 59 4.88 -5.68 -10.65
C TYR A 59 6.16 -5.46 -9.87
N THR A 60 6.87 -4.38 -10.19
CA THR A 60 8.14 -4.02 -9.54
C THR A 60 8.04 -2.82 -8.62
N LYS A 61 6.88 -2.15 -8.58
CA LYS A 61 6.63 -1.02 -7.69
C LYS A 61 5.20 -1.07 -7.19
N PHE A 62 4.99 -0.54 -5.99
CA PHE A 62 3.67 -0.15 -5.55
C PHE A 62 3.72 1.19 -4.83
N ALA A 63 2.59 1.89 -4.86
CA ALA A 63 2.38 3.14 -4.17
C ALA A 63 1.02 3.09 -3.48
N PHE A 64 0.93 3.67 -2.29
CA PHE A 64 -0.32 3.73 -1.56
C PHE A 64 -0.42 5.02 -0.75
N PHE A 65 -1.65 5.42 -0.48
CA PHE A 65 -1.93 6.54 0.39
C PHE A 65 -3.22 6.30 1.18
N TRP A 66 -3.38 7.03 2.27
CA TRP A 66 -4.56 6.98 3.12
C TRP A 66 -5.42 8.22 2.91
N ASP A 67 -6.67 7.99 2.48
CA ASP A 67 -7.73 8.97 2.42
C ASP A 67 -8.72 8.70 3.55
N GLY A 68 -8.53 9.35 4.69
CA GLY A 68 -9.39 9.15 5.86
C GLY A 68 -9.22 10.21 6.93
N ALA A 69 -10.09 10.13 7.94
CA ALA A 69 -10.21 11.17 8.96
C ALA A 69 -9.02 11.25 9.93
N GLY A 70 -8.31 10.13 10.15
CA GLY A 70 -7.16 10.06 11.04
C GLY A 70 -5.83 9.79 10.34
N GLU A 71 -4.80 9.58 11.15
CA GLU A 71 -3.46 9.24 10.66
C GLU A 71 -3.31 7.75 10.32
N ALA A 72 -2.41 7.49 9.38
CA ALA A 72 -2.00 6.15 9.01
C ALA A 72 -0.48 6.03 9.03
N VAL A 73 0.01 4.90 9.53
CA VAL A 73 1.43 4.57 9.60
C VAL A 73 1.70 3.21 8.98
N SER A 74 2.82 3.07 8.28
CA SER A 74 3.22 1.83 7.61
C SER A 74 4.50 1.23 8.17
N GLY A 75 4.61 -0.08 8.05
CA GLY A 75 5.78 -0.87 8.41
C GLY A 75 5.98 -2.05 7.47
N LEU A 76 7.21 -2.58 7.43
CA LEU A 76 7.57 -3.78 6.68
C LEU A 76 7.51 -5.00 7.61
N GLY A 77 6.72 -6.02 7.26
CA GLY A 77 6.61 -7.25 8.05
C GLY A 77 6.21 -6.97 9.50
N GLN A 78 7.01 -7.44 10.46
CA GLN A 78 6.79 -7.21 11.90
C GLN A 78 7.57 -6.01 12.46
N GLN A 79 8.18 -5.18 11.60
CA GLN A 79 8.94 -4.02 12.06
C GLN A 79 8.03 -2.95 12.67
N PRO A 80 8.52 -2.17 13.65
CA PRO A 80 7.75 -1.09 14.25
C PRO A 80 7.31 -0.05 13.20
N PHE A 81 6.05 0.39 13.32
CA PHE A 81 5.43 1.36 12.43
C PHE A 81 6.04 2.74 12.61
N ASN A 82 6.93 3.13 11.72
CA ASN A 82 7.69 4.38 11.87
C ASN A 82 7.49 5.37 10.71
N GLN A 83 6.78 4.97 9.64
CA GLN A 83 6.63 5.80 8.45
C GLN A 83 5.19 6.29 8.33
N ALA A 84 5.00 7.62 8.26
CA ALA A 84 3.71 8.20 7.93
C ALA A 84 3.30 7.81 6.50
N VAL A 85 2.04 7.44 6.32
CA VAL A 85 1.47 7.14 5.00
C VAL A 85 1.08 8.44 4.31
N GLY A 86 1.34 8.50 3.00
CA GLY A 86 0.94 9.60 2.14
C GLY A 86 -0.56 9.90 2.18
N LYS A 87 -0.96 11.07 1.68
CA LYS A 87 -2.36 11.52 1.64
C LYS A 87 -2.94 11.68 0.23
N SER A 88 -2.11 11.55 -0.81
CA SER A 88 -2.54 11.65 -2.20
C SER A 88 -1.57 10.93 -3.15
N TRP A 89 -1.83 10.96 -4.46
CA TRP A 89 -0.91 10.41 -5.46
C TRP A 89 0.33 11.27 -5.70
N GLU A 90 0.26 12.57 -5.42
CA GLU A 90 1.39 13.51 -5.48
C GLU A 90 2.38 13.28 -4.32
N GLU A 91 1.91 12.73 -3.21
CA GLU A 91 2.70 12.43 -2.01
C GLU A 91 2.49 10.99 -1.53
N ALA A 92 2.50 10.03 -2.45
CA ALA A 92 2.22 8.64 -2.14
C ALA A 92 3.40 7.94 -1.46
N THR A 93 3.11 7.02 -0.53
CA THR A 93 4.10 6.11 0.04
C THR A 93 4.42 5.02 -0.97
N CYS A 94 5.65 4.99 -1.43
CA CYS A 94 6.13 4.10 -2.48
C CYS A 94 7.13 3.07 -1.97
N ALA A 95 7.12 1.91 -2.59
CA ALA A 95 8.10 0.86 -2.41
C ALA A 95 8.50 0.28 -3.76
N ASP A 96 9.81 0.19 -4.01
CA ASP A 96 10.37 -0.37 -5.22
C ASP A 96 10.93 -1.78 -4.98
N TYR A 97 11.01 -2.56 -6.04
CA TYR A 97 11.67 -3.86 -6.04
C TYR A 97 13.11 -3.75 -5.51
N ASN A 98 13.55 -4.75 -4.73
CA ASN A 98 14.85 -4.79 -4.06
C ASN A 98 15.13 -3.63 -3.07
N THR A 99 14.08 -2.94 -2.59
CA THR A 99 14.22 -1.96 -1.51
C THR A 99 13.56 -2.46 -0.24
N ASN A 100 13.97 -1.88 0.89
CA ASN A 100 13.43 -2.13 2.23
C ASN A 100 13.03 -0.84 2.95
N ALA A 101 13.06 0.28 2.23
CA ALA A 101 12.74 1.60 2.74
C ALA A 101 11.63 2.20 1.87
N PHE A 102 10.61 2.75 2.52
CA PHE A 102 9.60 3.51 1.84
C PHE A 102 10.18 4.85 1.35
N ALA A 103 9.64 5.36 0.26
CA ALA A 103 9.91 6.70 -0.24
C ALA A 103 8.60 7.43 -0.52
N THR A 104 8.53 8.73 -0.23
CA THR A 104 7.40 9.56 -0.64
C THR A 104 7.66 10.13 -2.03
N ARG A 105 6.73 9.95 -2.97
CA ARG A 105 6.88 10.40 -4.37
C ARG A 105 5.53 10.73 -5.01
N ASP A 106 5.59 11.58 -6.02
CA ASP A 106 4.50 11.78 -6.97
C ASP A 106 4.46 10.61 -7.97
N VAL A 107 3.31 9.94 -8.04
CA VAL A 107 3.03 8.82 -8.95
C VAL A 107 1.83 9.08 -9.86
N THR A 108 1.36 10.32 -9.96
CA THR A 108 0.16 10.70 -10.73
C THR A 108 0.26 10.29 -12.20
N ALA A 109 1.46 10.35 -12.78
CA ALA A 109 1.67 9.87 -14.16
C ALA A 109 1.37 8.37 -14.32
N ALA A 110 1.64 7.56 -13.28
CA ALA A 110 1.39 6.12 -13.32
C ALA A 110 -0.09 5.75 -13.09
N THR A 111 -0.94 6.69 -12.69
CA THR A 111 -2.39 6.45 -12.50
C THR A 111 -3.21 6.71 -13.77
N THR A 112 -2.65 7.42 -14.77
CA THR A 112 -3.39 7.89 -15.94
C THR A 112 -3.98 6.74 -16.78
N ASP A 113 -3.19 5.69 -17.02
CA ASP A 113 -3.61 4.50 -17.78
C ASP A 113 -3.86 3.30 -16.87
N ALA A 114 -3.99 3.51 -15.56
CA ALA A 114 -4.16 2.42 -14.62
C ALA A 114 -5.55 1.81 -14.71
N VAL A 115 -5.62 0.49 -14.81
CA VAL A 115 -6.89 -0.24 -14.81
C VAL A 115 -7.41 -0.33 -13.38
N THR A 116 -8.66 0.10 -13.18
CA THR A 116 -9.32 0.05 -11.87
C THR A 116 -9.63 -1.41 -11.47
N ARG A 117 -9.26 -1.75 -10.22
CA ARG A 117 -9.44 -3.05 -9.59
C ARG A 117 -9.93 -2.89 -8.14
N ASP A 118 -10.91 -2.02 -7.91
CA ASP A 118 -11.47 -1.79 -6.58
C ASP A 118 -11.92 -3.10 -5.92
N ASN A 119 -11.60 -3.27 -4.63
CA ASN A 119 -11.83 -4.50 -3.86
C ASN A 119 -11.17 -5.78 -4.43
N LEU A 120 -10.39 -5.67 -5.51
CA LEU A 120 -9.64 -6.75 -6.15
C LEU A 120 -8.13 -6.48 -6.12
N VAL A 121 -7.70 -5.42 -5.43
CA VAL A 121 -6.28 -5.14 -5.18
C VAL A 121 -5.71 -6.13 -4.16
N THR A 122 -4.39 -6.27 -4.16
CA THR A 122 -3.67 -7.11 -3.19
C THR A 122 -3.54 -6.43 -1.82
N CYS A 123 -4.60 -5.77 -1.35
CA CYS A 123 -4.69 -5.20 -0.01
C CYS A 123 -5.82 -5.93 0.73
N PHE A 124 -5.72 -6.10 2.05
CA PHE A 124 -6.72 -6.81 2.84
C PHE A 124 -6.82 -6.19 4.23
N ILE A 125 -8.04 -6.06 4.77
CA ILE A 125 -8.22 -5.72 6.18
C ILE A 125 -8.01 -6.99 7.01
N ILE A 126 -7.22 -6.88 8.07
CA ILE A 126 -7.04 -7.97 9.04
C ILE A 126 -7.65 -7.56 10.37
N PRO A 127 -8.45 -8.43 11.02
CA PRO A 127 -8.93 -8.19 12.36
C PRO A 127 -7.76 -7.87 13.29
N VAL A 128 -7.86 -6.74 13.98
CA VAL A 128 -6.99 -6.45 15.13
C VAL A 128 -7.74 -6.93 16.36
N ASP A 129 -7.20 -7.96 17.02
CA ASP A 129 -7.73 -8.35 18.32
C ASP A 129 -7.59 -7.16 19.26
N THR A 130 -8.73 -6.64 19.74
CA THR A 130 -8.76 -5.69 20.85
C THR A 130 -8.49 -6.49 22.12
N VAL A 131 -7.23 -6.51 22.56
CA VAL A 131 -6.87 -6.97 23.91
C VAL A 131 -7.12 -5.83 24.90
#